data_AF-A0A482ZQ96-F1
#
_entry.id   AF-A0A482ZQ96-F1
#
_cell.length_a   1.000
_cell.length_b   1.000
_cell.length_c   1.000
_cell.angle_alpha   90.00
_cell.angle_beta   90.00
_cell.angle_gamma   90.00
#
_symmetry.space_group_name_H-M   'P 1'
#
loop_
_entity.id
_entity.type
_entity.pdbx_description
1 polymer ?
#
loop_
_entity_poly.entity_id
_entity_poly.type
_entity_poly.pdbx_seq_one_letter_code
_entity_poly.pdbx_strand_id
1 'polypeptide(L)'
;MEDSNLTPHVLVNCSKPNVVVPKSFIQQGKIVLNIGSDATDALVISNESISFKARFNGKSQEVYVPIEAVLTIYAGENGEGMFFENKVKDLIAEDKEKPTFTILP
;
A
#
# COMPACT_ATOMS: atom_id res chain seq x y z
N MET A 1 -2.77 12.41 -5.45
CA MET A 1 -3.59 11.64 -6.42
C MET A 1 -4.96 12.31 -6.55
N GLU A 2 -5.76 12.36 -5.48
CA GLU A 2 -7.10 12.98 -5.54
C GLU A 2 -7.07 14.48 -5.87
N ASP A 3 -6.13 15.25 -5.31
CA ASP A 3 -5.94 16.68 -5.67
C ASP A 3 -5.58 16.91 -7.14
N SER A 4 -5.16 15.84 -7.84
CA SER A 4 -4.85 15.83 -9.27
C SER A 4 -5.93 15.11 -10.08
N ASN A 5 -7.12 14.91 -9.50
CA ASN A 5 -8.26 14.22 -10.12
C ASN A 5 -7.95 12.78 -10.56
N LEU A 6 -7.06 12.09 -9.84
CA LEU A 6 -6.71 10.68 -10.09
C LEU A 6 -7.29 9.77 -8.99
N THR A 7 -7.69 8.56 -9.37
CA THR A 7 -8.31 7.58 -8.47
C THR A 7 -7.25 6.70 -7.81
N PRO A 8 -7.02 6.83 -6.49
CA PRO A 8 -5.97 6.06 -5.82
C PRO A 8 -6.37 4.59 -5.66
N HIS A 9 -5.49 3.70 -6.09
CA HIS A 9 -5.61 2.26 -5.97
C HIS A 9 -4.40 1.67 -5.24
N VAL A 10 -4.63 0.64 -4.44
CA VAL A 10 -3.57 -0.16 -3.82
C VAL A 10 -3.60 -1.60 -4.32
N LEU A 11 -2.42 -2.16 -4.58
CA LEU A 11 -2.25 -3.59 -4.80
C LEU A 11 -1.84 -4.25 -3.50
N VAL A 12 -2.55 -5.29 -3.10
CA VAL A 12 -2.35 -5.95 -1.80
C VAL A 12 -2.00 -7.42 -1.98
N ASN A 13 -1.02 -7.91 -1.22
CA ASN A 13 -0.70 -9.32 -1.08
C ASN A 13 -1.64 -9.98 -0.06
N CYS A 14 -2.58 -10.79 -0.52
CA CYS A 14 -3.59 -11.43 0.32
C CYS A 14 -3.07 -12.66 1.10
N SER A 15 -1.85 -13.11 0.84
CA SER A 15 -1.22 -14.22 1.57
C SER A 15 -0.58 -13.78 2.89
N LYS A 16 -0.55 -12.46 3.17
CA LYS A 16 -0.01 -11.93 4.43
C LYS A 16 -1.00 -12.16 5.58
N PRO A 17 -0.51 -12.38 6.82
CA PRO A 17 -1.37 -12.51 8.00
C PRO A 17 -2.29 -11.31 8.16
N ASN A 18 -3.46 -11.52 8.76
CA ASN A 18 -4.42 -10.48 9.16
C ASN A 18 -5.02 -9.64 8.02
N VAL A 19 -4.77 -9.96 6.74
CA VAL A 19 -5.49 -9.34 5.62
C VAL A 19 -6.94 -9.81 5.63
N VAL A 20 -7.87 -8.85 5.75
CA VAL A 20 -9.32 -9.09 5.68
C VAL A 20 -9.85 -8.41 4.43
N VAL A 21 -10.14 -9.22 3.42
CA VAL A 21 -10.75 -8.78 2.16
C VAL A 21 -11.73 -9.85 1.65
N PRO A 22 -12.68 -9.49 0.76
CA PRO A 22 -13.63 -10.44 0.19
C PRO A 22 -12.91 -11.45 -0.72
N LYS A 23 -12.81 -12.71 -0.29
CA LYS A 23 -11.98 -13.74 -0.95
C LYS A 23 -12.31 -13.98 -2.43
N SER A 24 -13.57 -13.79 -2.82
CA SER A 24 -14.03 -13.96 -4.21
C SER A 24 -13.42 -12.97 -5.21
N PHE A 25 -12.78 -11.89 -4.73
CA PHE A 25 -12.15 -10.87 -5.55
C PHE A 25 -10.62 -11.00 -5.59
N ILE A 26 -10.06 -11.99 -4.89
CA ILE A 26 -8.63 -12.29 -4.90
C ILE A 26 -8.28 -13.00 -6.21
N GLN A 27 -7.29 -12.47 -6.90
CA GLN A 27 -6.73 -13.04 -8.14
C GLN A 27 -5.23 -13.28 -7.95
N GLN A 28 -4.78 -14.51 -8.15
CA GLN A 28 -3.36 -14.89 -8.01
C GLN A 28 -2.75 -14.47 -6.66
N GLY A 29 -3.53 -14.59 -5.57
CA GLY A 29 -3.09 -14.20 -4.22
C GLY A 29 -3.00 -12.69 -3.99
N LYS A 30 -3.51 -11.87 -4.91
CA LYS A 30 -3.52 -10.42 -4.80
C LYS A 30 -4.91 -9.85 -4.97
N ILE A 31 -5.12 -8.62 -4.51
CA ILE A 31 -6.33 -7.85 -4.76
C ILE A 31 -5.95 -6.39 -5.05
N VAL A 32 -6.69 -5.76 -5.95
CA VAL A 32 -6.63 -4.32 -6.18
C VAL A 32 -7.81 -3.68 -5.45
N LEU A 33 -7.53 -2.66 -4.65
CA LEU A 33 -8.53 -1.93 -3.89
C LEU A 33 -8.49 -0.47 -4.29
N ASN A 34 -9.64 0.08 -4.65
CA ASN A 34 -9.82 1.52 -4.78
C ASN A 34 -9.96 2.11 -3.37
N ILE A 35 -9.07 3.04 -3.02
CA ILE A 35 -9.06 3.73 -1.72
C ILE A 35 -9.45 5.21 -1.86
N GLY A 36 -10.06 5.58 -2.98
CA GLY A 36 -10.60 6.91 -3.18
C GLY A 36 -11.78 7.19 -2.26
N SER A 37 -11.94 8.46 -1.92
CA SER A 37 -13.04 8.98 -1.11
C SER A 37 -14.44 8.59 -1.63
N ASP A 38 -14.61 8.52 -2.95
CA ASP A 38 -15.89 8.11 -3.57
C ASP A 38 -16.18 6.59 -3.50
N ALA A 39 -15.13 5.77 -3.30
CA ALA A 39 -15.22 4.31 -3.29
C ALA A 39 -15.25 3.70 -1.88
N THR A 40 -14.96 4.52 -0.86
CA THR A 40 -14.77 4.07 0.51
C THR A 40 -15.65 4.84 1.49
N ASP A 41 -15.98 4.18 2.60
CA ASP A 41 -16.64 4.78 3.75
C ASP A 41 -15.81 4.51 5.00
N ALA A 42 -15.72 5.50 5.90
CA ALA A 42 -14.89 5.46 7.10
C ALA A 42 -13.43 5.02 6.83
N LEU A 43 -12.80 5.58 5.79
CA LEU A 43 -11.40 5.30 5.48
C LEU A 43 -10.47 5.79 6.59
N VAL A 44 -9.67 4.86 7.14
CA VAL A 44 -8.61 5.10 8.09
C VAL A 44 -7.31 4.56 7.51
N ILE A 45 -6.33 5.44 7.38
CA ILE A 45 -4.96 5.09 7.00
C ILE A 45 -4.06 5.44 8.18
N SER A 46 -3.41 4.43 8.74
CA SER A 46 -2.45 4.57 9.83
C SER A 46 -1.11 3.91 9.47
N ASN A 47 -0.15 3.95 10.38
CA ASN A 47 1.14 3.29 10.17
C ASN A 47 1.03 1.76 10.24
N GLU A 48 -0.04 1.25 10.83
CA GLU A 48 -0.30 -0.17 11.06
C GLU A 48 -1.18 -0.76 9.96
N SER A 49 -2.17 -0.01 9.46
CA SER A 49 -3.12 -0.54 8.49
C SER A 49 -3.84 0.50 7.65
N ILE A 50 -4.42 0.03 6.55
CA ILE A 50 -5.49 0.68 5.79
C ILE A 50 -6.78 -0.08 6.12
N SER A 51 -7.80 0.63 6.59
CA SER A 51 -9.12 0.04 6.87
C SER A 51 -10.24 0.95 6.39
N PHE A 52 -11.30 0.35 5.87
CA PHE A 52 -12.46 1.06 5.33
C PHE A 52 -13.63 0.10 5.10
N LYS A 53 -14.80 0.66 4.80
CA LYS A 53 -15.94 -0.07 4.23
C LYS A 53 -16.04 0.23 2.75
N ALA A 54 -16.32 -0.79 1.94
CA ALA A 54 -16.56 -0.62 0.51
C ALA A 54 -17.62 -1.61 0.01
N ARG A 55 -18.13 -1.36 -1.19
CA ARG A 55 -19.12 -2.24 -1.83
C ARG A 55 -18.45 -3.18 -2.81
N PHE A 56 -18.64 -4.48 -2.58
CA PHE A 56 -18.18 -5.55 -3.47
C PHE A 56 -19.42 -6.27 -4.03
N ASN A 57 -19.66 -6.15 -5.34
CA ASN A 57 -20.92 -6.57 -5.97
C ASN A 57 -22.17 -6.06 -5.24
N GLY A 58 -22.16 -4.77 -4.88
CA GLY A 58 -23.26 -4.09 -4.18
C GLY A 58 -23.37 -4.39 -2.68
N LYS A 59 -22.63 -5.38 -2.15
CA LYS A 59 -22.62 -5.71 -0.72
C LYS A 59 -21.56 -4.91 0.01
N SER A 60 -21.97 -4.18 1.06
CA SER A 60 -21.03 -3.48 1.95
C SER A 60 -20.21 -4.52 2.74
N GLN A 61 -18.89 -4.39 2.70
CA GLN A 61 -17.96 -5.23 3.44
C GLN A 61 -16.86 -4.37 4.06
N GLU A 62 -16.37 -4.80 5.22
CA GLU A 62 -15.21 -4.22 5.86
C GLU A 62 -13.93 -4.78 5.24
N VAL A 63 -12.97 -3.89 5.05
CA VAL A 63 -11.63 -4.18 4.55
C VAL A 63 -10.63 -3.77 5.61
N TYR A 64 -9.67 -4.65 5.87
CA TYR A 64 -8.51 -4.37 6.71
C TYR A 64 -7.25 -4.93 6.07
N VAL A 65 -6.28 -4.05 5.84
CA VAL A 65 -5.04 -4.36 5.15
C VAL A 65 -3.88 -3.85 6.00
N PRO A 66 -3.08 -4.73 6.61
CA PRO A 66 -1.83 -4.34 7.24
C PRO A 66 -0.89 -3.65 6.23
N ILE A 67 -0.13 -2.63 6.65
CA ILE A 67 0.75 -1.89 5.74
C ILE A 67 1.79 -2.80 5.08
N GLU A 68 2.28 -3.83 5.76
CA GLU A 68 3.21 -4.82 5.22
C GLU A 68 2.62 -5.72 4.10
N ALA A 69 1.32 -5.66 3.88
CA ALA A 69 0.63 -6.34 2.79
C ALA A 69 0.45 -5.46 1.55
N VAL A 70 0.67 -4.14 1.65
CA VAL A 70 0.55 -3.21 0.53
C VAL A 70 1.82 -3.29 -0.34
N LEU A 71 1.63 -3.61 -1.63
CA LEU A 71 2.73 -3.77 -2.59
C LEU A 71 2.98 -2.50 -3.39
N THR A 72 1.92 -1.77 -3.74
CA THR A 72 2.02 -0.52 -4.51
C THR A 72 0.79 0.34 -4.25
N ILE A 73 0.95 1.64 -4.40
CA ILE A 73 -0.12 2.62 -4.54
C ILE A 73 0.04 3.31 -5.90
N TYR A 74 -1.03 3.41 -6.67
CA TYR A 74 -1.01 3.99 -8.01
C TYR A 74 -2.35 4.63 -8.38
N ALA A 75 -2.34 5.55 -9.34
CA ALA A 75 -3.51 6.10 -9.97
C ALA A 75 -4.09 5.11 -10.99
N GLY A 76 -5.38 4.80 -10.88
CA GLY A 76 -6.04 3.79 -11.71
C GLY A 76 -6.07 4.14 -13.21
N GLU A 77 -5.98 5.42 -13.55
CA GLU A 77 -6.12 5.96 -14.91
C GLU A 77 -4.86 5.79 -15.76
N ASN A 78 -3.70 6.07 -15.18
CA ASN A 78 -2.42 6.13 -15.90
C ASN A 78 -1.35 5.20 -15.30
N GLY A 79 -1.65 4.52 -14.19
CA GLY A 79 -0.71 3.62 -13.50
C GLY A 79 0.43 4.35 -12.77
N GLU A 80 0.40 5.68 -12.71
CA GLU A 80 1.42 6.47 -12.02
C GLU A 80 1.34 6.23 -10.51
N GLY A 81 2.48 5.95 -9.88
CA GLY A 81 2.47 5.56 -8.47
C GLY A 81 3.84 5.17 -7.95
N MET A 82 3.82 4.54 -6.78
CA MET A 82 5.02 4.11 -6.06
C MET A 82 4.89 2.65 -5.65
N PHE A 83 5.93 1.87 -5.95
CA PHE A 83 6.08 0.52 -5.43
C PHE A 83 6.68 0.58 -4.03
N PHE A 84 6.08 -0.16 -3.10
CA PHE A 84 6.65 -0.34 -1.77
C PHE A 84 7.57 -1.55 -1.80
N GLU A 85 8.88 -1.30 -1.78
CA GLU A 85 9.84 -2.33 -1.45
C GLU A 85 9.74 -2.61 0.06
N ASN A 86 9.80 -3.88 0.47
CA ASN A 86 9.83 -4.21 1.90
C ASN A 86 11.09 -3.59 2.51
N LYS A 87 10.96 -2.43 3.18
CA LYS A 87 12.02 -1.64 3.82
C LYS A 87 12.72 -2.35 5.00
N VAL A 88 12.81 -3.68 4.97
CA VAL A 88 13.63 -4.45 5.92
C VAL A 88 15.11 -4.44 5.49
N LYS A 89 15.41 -4.12 4.22
CA LYS A 89 16.81 -4.07 3.74
C LYS A 89 17.50 -2.71 3.89
N ASP A 90 16.76 -1.60 3.83
CA ASP A 90 17.40 -0.26 3.82
C ASP A 90 17.67 0.30 5.21
N LEU A 91 16.91 -0.13 6.23
CA LEU A 91 17.11 0.33 7.62
C LEU A 91 18.28 -0.37 8.35
N ILE A 92 18.88 -1.39 7.73
CA ILE A 92 20.08 -2.10 8.24
C ILE A 92 21.36 -1.74 7.47
N ALA A 93 21.31 -0.72 6.59
CA ALA A 93 22.45 -0.30 5.77
C ALA A 93 22.97 1.12 6.09
N GLU A 94 22.76 1.63 7.31
CA GLU A 94 23.45 2.82 7.83
C GLU A 94 24.41 2.44 8.97
N ASP A 95 25.44 1.63 8.67
CA ASP A 95 26.70 1.62 9.43
C ASP A 95 27.87 1.07 8.58
N LYS A 96 28.26 1.83 7.55
CA LYS A 96 29.55 1.66 6.86
C LYS A 96 30.17 3.04 6.66
N GLU A 97 31.02 3.40 7.62
CA GLU A 97 32.09 4.42 7.62
C GLU A 97 32.12 5.43 6.46
N LYS A 98 31.97 6.72 6.79
CA LYS A 98 32.42 7.82 5.93
C LYS A 98 33.93 7.68 5.71
N PRO A 99 34.46 7.65 4.47
CA PRO A 99 35.89 7.75 4.28
C PRO A 99 36.36 9.12 4.74
N THR A 100 37.17 9.15 5.80
CA THR A 100 37.88 10.34 6.25
C THR A 100 38.82 10.79 5.14
N PHE A 101 38.56 11.98 4.57
CA PHE A 101 39.54 12.66 3.72
C PHE A 101 40.65 13.22 4.63
N THR A 102 41.70 12.44 4.86
CA THR A 102 42.97 13.00 5.34
C THR A 102 43.70 13.57 4.13
N ILE A 103 43.66 14.89 3.99
CA ILE A 103 44.60 15.59 3.10
C ILE A 103 45.95 15.56 3.83
N LEU A 104 46.89 14.76 3.33
CA LEU A 104 48.27 14.83 3.80
C LEU A 104 48.93 16.11 3.22
N PRO A 105 49.76 16.80 4.01
CA PRO A 105 50.36 18.10 3.65
C PRO A 105 51.38 17.99 2.51
#